data_AF-A0A1E8Q925-F1
#
_entry.id   AF-A0A1E8Q925-F1
#
_cell.length_a   1.000
_cell.length_b   1.000
_cell.length_c   1.000
_cell.angle_alpha   90.00
_cell.angle_beta   90.00
_cell.angle_gamma   90.00
#
_symmetry.space_group_name_H-M   'P 1'
#
loop_
_entity.id
_entity.type
_entity.pdbx_description
1 polymer ?
#
loop_
_entity_poly.entity_id
_entity_poly.type
_entity_poly.pdbx_seq_one_letter_code
_entity_poly.pdbx_strand_id
1 'polypeptide(L)'
;MDDSSTATGVAAPAIPRVGLLSRKTIRAAIARVQQVHGLTDPDDGFGALQKASQAHNVKLRAVAAAFLSEREPAANGRRPRPAAPALTFSTHGADAQPNRKRILTDLMTGVSAAAGADFGLVQLRDPVHGGLIIENQHGFDRDFLDLFAYLDDTGTASGTTLARRSATAVADVATSPIYGATDRAAILAAGVRALLSVPLLDEHGDLQGAVAAVFAAPHEVPEAIETMIRLHADECARWLHWYNLVTMPRVVASVHAAARAARAAQRGTGGVSPTPIALPPRISAIQ
;
A
#
# COMPACT_ATOMS: atom_id res chain seq x y z
N MET A 1 27.46 29.98 41.32
CA MET A 1 27.38 30.38 39.90
C MET A 1 27.23 29.07 39.15
N ASP A 2 26.00 28.57 39.14
CA ASP A 2 25.68 27.25 38.59
C ASP A 2 25.14 27.46 37.18
N ASP A 3 25.97 27.07 36.22
CA ASP A 3 25.65 27.10 34.80
C ASP A 3 24.97 25.77 34.44
N SER A 4 23.64 25.76 34.55
CA SER A 4 22.81 24.62 34.13
C SER A 4 22.68 24.63 32.61
N SER A 5 23.58 23.88 31.97
CA SER A 5 23.50 23.48 30.57
C SER A 5 22.19 22.71 30.30
N THR A 6 21.20 23.38 29.71
CA THR A 6 20.02 22.72 29.14
C THR A 6 20.37 22.16 27.77
N ALA A 7 20.76 20.89 27.75
CA ALA A 7 20.84 20.10 26.53
C ALA A 7 19.43 19.93 25.94
N THR A 8 19.15 20.66 24.86
CA THR A 8 17.96 20.49 24.02
C THR A 8 18.00 19.10 23.38
N GLY A 9 17.36 18.13 24.02
CA GLY A 9 17.15 16.80 23.45
C GLY A 9 16.30 16.93 22.18
N VAL A 10 16.92 16.73 21.02
CA VAL A 10 16.20 16.56 19.75
C VAL A 10 15.32 15.33 19.89
N ALA A 11 14.01 15.54 20.06
CA ALA A 11 13.03 14.47 20.08
C ALA A 11 13.10 13.71 18.75
N ALA A 12 13.28 12.39 18.82
CA ALA A 12 13.24 11.54 17.64
C ALA A 12 11.92 11.78 16.87
N PRO A 13 11.93 11.85 15.53
CA PRO A 13 10.73 12.15 14.77
C PRO A 13 9.65 11.10 15.05
N ALA A 14 8.46 11.55 15.44
CA ALA A 14 7.32 10.69 15.70
C ALA A 14 7.01 9.86 14.44
N ILE A 15 6.85 8.56 14.60
CA ILE A 15 6.55 7.68 13.46
C ILE A 15 5.14 8.03 12.95
N PRO A 16 4.98 8.33 11.65
CA PRO A 16 3.67 8.65 11.08
C PRO A 16 2.65 7.51 11.29
N ARG A 17 1.35 7.82 11.40
CA ARG A 17 0.28 6.80 11.62
C ARG A 17 0.37 5.65 10.61
N VAL A 18 0.65 5.96 9.35
CA VAL A 18 0.83 4.95 8.29
C VAL A 18 1.98 3.98 8.58
N GLY A 19 3.07 4.47 9.19
CA GLY A 19 4.24 3.67 9.54
C GLY A 19 3.91 2.67 10.64
N LEU A 20 3.14 3.10 11.65
CA LEU A 20 2.64 2.24 12.71
C LEU A 20 1.70 1.15 12.16
N LEU A 21 0.75 1.52 11.31
CA LEU A 21 -0.15 0.57 10.66
C LEU A 21 0.60 -0.41 9.76
N SER A 22 1.58 0.07 8.98
CA SER A 22 2.42 -0.77 8.13
C SER A 22 3.18 -1.81 8.94
N ARG A 23 3.81 -1.40 10.07
CA ARG A 23 4.51 -2.32 10.97
C ARG A 23 3.55 -3.35 11.58
N LYS A 24 2.36 -2.92 12.01
CA LYS A 24 1.34 -3.81 12.56
C LYS A 24 0.89 -4.85 11.52
N THR A 25 0.60 -4.42 10.28
CA THR A 25 0.21 -5.30 9.17
C THR A 25 1.34 -6.28 8.80
N ILE A 26 2.58 -5.80 8.65
CA ILE A 26 3.71 -6.67 8.32
C ILE A 26 3.95 -7.71 9.42
N ARG A 27 3.94 -7.29 10.70
CA ARG A 27 4.10 -8.21 11.83
C ARG A 27 3.00 -9.27 11.88
N ALA A 28 1.75 -8.89 11.67
CA ALA A 28 0.63 -9.82 11.61
C ALA A 28 0.78 -10.82 10.45
N ALA A 29 1.23 -10.35 9.28
CA ALA A 29 1.47 -11.21 8.13
C ALA A 29 2.61 -12.22 8.39
N ILE A 30 3.72 -11.80 9.00
CA ILE A 30 4.82 -12.71 9.38
C ILE A 30 4.28 -13.83 10.28
N ALA A 31 3.55 -13.48 11.34
CA ALA A 31 2.98 -14.46 12.26
C ALA A 31 2.02 -15.42 11.54
N ARG A 32 1.20 -14.93 10.61
CA ARG A 32 0.30 -15.77 9.82
C ARG A 32 1.05 -16.69 8.86
N VAL A 33 2.10 -16.22 8.19
CA VAL A 33 2.97 -17.06 7.33
C VAL A 33 3.60 -18.18 8.15
N GLN A 34 4.13 -17.87 9.33
CA GLN A 34 4.69 -18.88 10.24
C GLN A 34 3.66 -19.93 10.63
N GLN A 35 2.46 -19.49 11.03
CA GLN A 35 1.37 -20.39 11.41
C GLN A 35 0.95 -21.31 10.26
N VAL A 36 0.74 -20.76 9.06
CA VAL A 36 0.26 -21.51 7.89
C VAL A 36 1.29 -22.52 7.39
N HIS A 37 2.58 -22.20 7.46
CA HIS A 37 3.65 -23.05 6.92
C HIS A 37 4.45 -23.81 7.99
N GLY A 38 4.12 -23.63 9.26
CA GLY A 38 4.85 -24.22 10.39
C GLY A 38 6.32 -23.79 10.45
N LEU A 39 6.63 -22.54 10.10
CA LEU A 39 7.98 -21.99 10.23
C LEU A 39 8.29 -21.68 11.68
N THR A 40 9.49 -22.02 12.14
CA THR A 40 9.92 -21.78 13.52
C THR A 40 10.58 -20.41 13.70
N ASP A 41 11.17 -19.86 12.64
CA ASP A 41 11.87 -18.57 12.65
C ASP A 41 11.01 -17.46 12.02
N PRO A 42 10.78 -16.31 12.70
CA PRO A 42 10.09 -15.16 12.10
C PRO A 42 10.82 -14.55 10.90
N ASP A 43 12.14 -14.67 10.81
CA ASP A 43 12.92 -14.12 9.69
C ASP A 43 12.62 -14.86 8.38
N ASP A 44 12.29 -16.15 8.43
CA ASP A 44 11.81 -16.90 7.27
C ASP A 44 10.45 -16.39 6.78
N GLY A 45 9.56 -16.04 7.73
CA GLY A 45 8.26 -15.46 7.42
C GLY A 45 8.39 -14.09 6.75
N PHE A 46 9.25 -13.23 7.29
CA PHE A 46 9.59 -11.95 6.68
C PHE A 46 10.27 -12.12 5.32
N GLY A 47 11.24 -13.03 5.21
CA GLY A 47 11.97 -13.33 3.99
C GLY A 47 11.05 -13.83 2.87
N ALA A 48 10.02 -14.62 3.19
CA ALA A 48 9.01 -15.04 2.22
C ALA A 48 8.21 -13.85 1.65
N LEU A 49 7.75 -12.94 2.52
CA LEU A 49 7.06 -11.70 2.10
C LEU A 49 7.98 -10.79 1.28
N GLN A 50 9.24 -10.63 1.70
CA GLN A 50 10.23 -9.79 1.03
C GLN A 50 10.59 -10.32 -0.37
N LYS A 51 10.79 -11.63 -0.52
CA LYS A 51 11.04 -12.26 -1.83
C LYS A 51 9.90 -12.01 -2.81
N ALA A 52 8.65 -12.19 -2.38
CA ALA A 52 7.49 -11.92 -3.22
C ALA A 52 7.37 -10.43 -3.58
N SER A 53 7.61 -9.54 -2.61
CA SER A 53 7.64 -8.09 -2.82
C SER A 53 8.64 -7.69 -3.91
N GLN A 54 9.87 -8.19 -3.84
CA GLN A 54 10.93 -7.90 -4.81
C GLN A 54 10.65 -8.50 -6.19
N ALA A 55 10.27 -9.78 -6.25
CA ALA A 55 10.04 -10.49 -7.51
C ALA A 55 8.90 -9.89 -8.35
N HIS A 56 7.91 -9.27 -7.69
CA HIS A 56 6.74 -8.70 -8.36
C HIS A 56 6.73 -7.16 -8.39
N ASN A 57 7.77 -6.51 -7.84
CA ASN A 57 7.85 -5.05 -7.70
C ASN A 57 6.60 -4.44 -7.00
N VAL A 58 6.18 -5.08 -5.90
CA VAL A 58 5.03 -4.66 -5.08
C VAL A 58 5.53 -4.27 -3.70
N LYS A 59 5.05 -3.15 -3.14
CA LYS A 59 5.43 -2.69 -1.79
C LYS A 59 5.18 -3.81 -0.77
N LEU A 60 6.13 -4.04 0.15
CA LEU A 60 6.06 -5.12 1.15
C LEU A 60 4.75 -5.10 1.96
N ARG A 61 4.30 -3.91 2.37
CA ARG A 61 3.01 -3.75 3.06
C ARG A 61 1.84 -4.25 2.22
N ALA A 62 1.81 -3.96 0.93
CA ALA A 62 0.72 -4.39 0.05
C ALA A 62 0.72 -5.93 -0.10
N VAL A 63 1.90 -6.56 -0.16
CA VAL A 63 2.01 -8.04 -0.11
C VAL A 63 1.49 -8.59 1.21
N ALA A 64 1.92 -8.01 2.34
CA ALA A 64 1.48 -8.41 3.67
C ALA A 64 -0.04 -8.25 3.85
N ALA A 65 -0.60 -7.13 3.41
CA ALA A 65 -2.02 -6.86 3.45
C ALA A 65 -2.81 -7.83 2.56
N ALA A 66 -2.36 -8.08 1.32
CA ALA A 66 -2.99 -9.05 0.43
C ALA A 66 -2.96 -10.48 0.99
N PHE A 67 -1.86 -10.88 1.63
CA PHE A 67 -1.74 -12.18 2.30
C PHE A 67 -2.70 -12.30 3.49
N LEU A 68 -2.86 -11.24 4.29
CA LEU A 68 -3.79 -11.22 5.42
C LEU A 68 -5.27 -11.18 4.99
N SER A 69 -5.55 -10.55 3.85
CA SER A 69 -6.89 -10.43 3.28
C SER A 69 -7.23 -11.57 2.32
N GLU A 70 -6.34 -12.55 2.13
CA GLU A 70 -6.59 -13.72 1.30
C GLU A 70 -7.81 -14.48 1.85
N ARG A 71 -8.81 -14.67 0.98
CA ARG A 71 -9.91 -15.60 1.25
C ARG A 71 -9.48 -16.99 0.84
N GLU A 72 -9.90 -18.01 1.57
CA GLU A 72 -9.64 -19.41 1.17
C GLU A 72 -10.01 -19.59 -0.32
N PRO A 73 -9.15 -20.23 -1.11
CA PRO A 73 -9.37 -20.34 -2.54
C PRO A 73 -10.71 -21.03 -2.78
N ALA A 74 -11.66 -20.29 -3.36
CA ALA A 74 -12.88 -20.89 -3.86
C ALA A 74 -12.48 -22.02 -4.82
N ALA A 75 -13.11 -23.18 -4.67
CA ALA A 75 -12.90 -24.37 -5.50
C ALA A 75 -13.38 -24.14 -6.95
N ASN A 76 -12.78 -23.17 -7.64
CA ASN A 76 -13.16 -22.77 -8.97
C ASN A 76 -12.00 -23.11 -9.88
N GLY A 77 -12.22 -24.15 -10.70
CA GLY A 77 -11.28 -24.65 -11.69
C GLY A 77 -10.84 -23.60 -12.71
N ARG A 78 -10.06 -24.04 -13.70
CA ARG A 78 -9.45 -23.28 -14.82
C ARG A 78 -10.45 -22.38 -15.58
N ARG A 79 -10.94 -21.29 -14.97
CA ARG A 79 -11.61 -20.22 -15.70
C ARG A 79 -10.55 -19.47 -16.50
N PRO A 80 -10.82 -19.16 -17.79
CA PRO A 80 -9.98 -18.24 -18.56
C PRO A 80 -9.82 -16.93 -17.78
N ARG A 81 -8.58 -16.44 -17.67
CA ARG A 81 -8.32 -15.19 -16.96
C ARG A 81 -8.80 -14.03 -17.85
N PRO A 82 -9.53 -13.06 -17.28
CA PRO A 82 -9.92 -11.88 -18.04
C PRO A 82 -8.68 -11.08 -18.44
N ALA A 83 -8.71 -10.47 -19.63
CA ALA A 83 -7.72 -9.51 -20.06
C ALA A 83 -7.77 -8.24 -19.18
N ALA A 84 -6.66 -7.49 -19.12
CA ALA A 84 -6.64 -6.22 -18.42
C ALA A 84 -7.64 -5.24 -19.07
N PRO A 85 -8.46 -4.53 -18.27
CA PRO A 85 -9.29 -3.44 -18.79
C PRO A 85 -8.44 -2.37 -19.47
N ALA A 86 -8.94 -1.80 -20.57
CA ALA A 86 -8.29 -0.69 -21.24
C ALA A 86 -8.35 0.59 -20.38
N LEU A 87 -7.33 1.43 -20.52
CA LEU A 87 -7.21 2.72 -19.85
C LEU A 87 -7.00 3.78 -20.93
N THR A 88 -7.83 4.82 -20.95
CA THR A 88 -7.70 5.91 -21.93
C THR A 88 -6.58 6.88 -21.57
N PHE A 89 -6.23 6.97 -20.28
CA PHE A 89 -5.13 7.79 -19.77
C PHE A 89 -3.77 7.08 -19.75
N SER A 90 -3.69 5.79 -20.08
CA SER A 90 -2.44 5.01 -20.01
C SER A 90 -2.35 3.88 -21.03
N THR A 91 -1.25 3.84 -21.78
CA THR A 91 -0.94 2.71 -22.67
C THR A 91 -0.34 1.51 -21.92
N HIS A 92 0.02 1.68 -20.64
CA HIS A 92 0.73 0.67 -19.84
C HIS A 92 -0.19 -0.32 -19.14
N GLY A 93 -1.52 -0.09 -19.20
CA GLY A 93 -2.51 -0.94 -18.54
C GLY A 93 -2.50 -2.40 -19.04
N ALA A 94 -2.08 -2.62 -20.28
CA ALA A 94 -2.05 -3.91 -20.95
C ALA A 94 -0.65 -4.58 -20.96
N ASP A 95 0.32 -4.04 -20.21
CA ASP A 95 1.67 -4.60 -20.13
C ASP A 95 1.64 -6.08 -19.69
N ALA A 96 2.50 -6.91 -20.28
CA ALA A 96 2.60 -8.34 -19.96
C ALA A 96 2.88 -8.59 -18.46
N GLN A 97 3.58 -7.65 -17.82
CA GLN A 97 3.73 -7.57 -16.37
C GLN A 97 3.12 -6.25 -15.87
N PRO A 98 1.85 -6.28 -15.42
CA PRO A 98 1.15 -5.08 -14.98
C PRO A 98 1.83 -4.40 -13.80
N ASN A 99 2.11 -3.10 -13.92
CA ASN A 99 2.78 -2.33 -12.88
C ASN A 99 1.81 -1.30 -12.26
N ARG A 100 1.27 -1.63 -11.08
CA ARG A 100 0.32 -0.77 -10.37
C ARG A 100 0.88 0.63 -10.13
N LYS A 101 2.13 0.76 -9.70
CA LYS A 101 2.75 2.08 -9.43
C LYS A 101 2.74 2.96 -10.69
N ARG A 102 3.03 2.36 -11.85
CA ARG A 102 3.03 3.08 -13.14
C ARG A 102 1.64 3.59 -13.49
N ILE A 103 0.61 2.74 -13.38
CA ILE A 103 -0.79 3.14 -13.65
C ILE A 103 -1.25 4.26 -12.73
N LEU A 104 -0.94 4.18 -11.43
CA LEU A 104 -1.27 5.27 -10.49
C LEU A 104 -0.48 6.55 -10.78
N THR A 105 0.69 6.47 -11.43
CA THR A 105 1.47 7.64 -11.87
C THR A 105 0.85 8.27 -13.10
N ASP A 106 0.48 7.46 -14.08
CA ASP A 106 -0.18 7.92 -15.29
C ASP A 106 -1.53 8.58 -14.96
N LEU A 107 -2.33 7.96 -14.08
CA LEU A 107 -3.59 8.53 -13.60
C LEU A 107 -3.38 9.90 -12.94
N MET A 108 -2.50 9.96 -11.94
CA MET A 108 -2.23 11.20 -11.21
C MET A 108 -1.76 12.31 -12.14
N THR A 109 -0.83 11.98 -13.05
CA THR A 109 -0.27 12.93 -14.01
C THR A 109 -1.33 13.43 -14.98
N GLY A 110 -2.15 12.52 -15.55
CA GLY A 110 -3.22 12.88 -16.47
C GLY A 110 -4.29 13.74 -15.81
N VAL A 111 -4.72 13.39 -14.58
CA VAL A 111 -5.69 14.17 -13.80
C VAL A 111 -5.13 15.55 -13.45
N SER A 112 -3.89 15.62 -12.97
CA SER A 112 -3.27 16.90 -12.59
C SER A 112 -3.10 17.82 -13.81
N ALA A 113 -2.63 17.27 -14.93
CA ALA A 113 -2.44 18.03 -16.17
C ALA A 113 -3.77 18.55 -16.73
N ALA A 114 -4.81 17.72 -16.75
CA ALA A 114 -6.10 18.12 -17.28
C ALA A 114 -6.84 19.13 -16.39
N ALA A 115 -6.62 19.08 -15.08
CA ALA A 115 -7.13 20.08 -14.13
C ALA A 115 -6.30 21.37 -14.08
N GLY A 116 -5.06 21.37 -14.59
CA GLY A 116 -4.11 22.45 -14.36
C GLY A 116 -3.70 22.55 -12.88
N ALA A 117 -3.62 21.42 -12.19
CA ALA A 117 -3.33 21.35 -10.77
C ALA A 117 -1.83 21.46 -10.46
N ASP A 118 -1.51 22.16 -9.36
CA ASP A 118 -0.14 22.34 -8.88
C ASP A 118 0.41 21.08 -8.19
N PHE A 119 -0.48 20.31 -7.57
CA PHE A 119 -0.14 19.08 -6.86
C PHE A 119 -1.13 17.95 -7.20
N GLY A 120 -0.71 16.71 -6.96
CA GLY A 120 -1.50 15.53 -7.27
C GLY A 120 -1.32 14.42 -6.24
N LEU A 121 -2.39 13.68 -5.96
CA LEU A 121 -2.36 12.59 -4.99
C LEU A 121 -3.21 11.42 -5.46
N VAL A 122 -2.71 10.20 -5.28
CA VAL A 122 -3.52 8.98 -5.40
C VAL A 122 -3.40 8.18 -4.12
N GLN A 123 -4.57 7.86 -3.57
CA GLN A 123 -4.71 7.07 -2.37
C GLN A 123 -5.45 5.78 -2.68
N LEU A 124 -5.00 4.66 -2.14
CA LEU A 124 -5.71 3.39 -2.23
C LEU A 124 -6.32 3.02 -0.88
N ARG A 125 -7.44 2.30 -0.94
CA ARG A 125 -8.09 1.76 0.25
C ARG A 125 -7.24 0.63 0.84
N ASP A 126 -6.97 0.71 2.14
CA ASP A 126 -6.30 -0.34 2.90
C ASP A 126 -7.27 -1.52 3.10
N PRO A 127 -6.95 -2.73 2.61
CA PRO A 127 -7.84 -3.88 2.75
C PRO A 127 -7.86 -4.46 4.17
N VAL A 128 -6.93 -4.08 5.05
CA VAL A 128 -6.83 -4.52 6.44
C VAL A 128 -7.49 -3.53 7.39
N HIS A 129 -7.19 -2.23 7.22
CA HIS A 129 -7.64 -1.19 8.15
C HIS A 129 -8.80 -0.31 7.61
N GLY A 130 -9.12 -0.42 6.32
CA GLY A 130 -10.31 0.19 5.70
C GLY A 130 -10.20 1.65 5.27
N GLY A 131 -9.23 2.40 5.79
CA GLY A 131 -8.95 3.79 5.42
C GLY A 131 -8.16 3.94 4.11
N LEU A 132 -7.84 5.18 3.74
CA LEU A 132 -7.04 5.51 2.56
C LEU A 132 -5.57 5.69 2.91
N ILE A 133 -4.67 5.19 2.05
CA ILE A 133 -3.22 5.36 2.16
C ILE A 133 -2.71 6.05 0.92
N ILE A 134 -1.81 7.02 1.08
CA ILE A 134 -1.08 7.62 -0.05
C ILE A 134 -0.22 6.56 -0.74
N GLU A 135 -0.52 6.29 -2.01
CA GLU A 135 0.21 5.32 -2.84
C GLU A 135 1.07 6.01 -3.89
N ASN A 136 0.63 7.19 -4.35
CA ASN A 136 1.39 8.07 -5.24
C ASN A 136 1.10 9.53 -4.94
N GLN A 137 2.07 10.41 -5.21
CA GLN A 137 1.98 11.83 -4.91
C GLN A 137 2.90 12.66 -5.81
N HIS A 138 2.55 13.93 -6.01
CA HIS A 138 3.41 14.93 -6.63
C HIS A 138 3.30 16.27 -5.89
N GLY A 139 4.46 16.87 -5.61
CA GLY A 139 4.59 18.26 -5.16
C GLY A 139 4.33 18.50 -3.67
N PHE A 140 4.16 17.45 -2.84
CA PHE A 140 4.03 17.59 -1.39
C PHE A 140 5.36 17.41 -0.66
N ASP A 141 5.54 18.17 0.42
CA ASP A 141 6.64 17.98 1.36
C ASP A 141 6.42 16.76 2.27
N ARG A 142 7.44 16.42 3.05
CA ARG A 142 7.41 15.23 3.90
C ARG A 142 6.41 15.37 5.05
N ASP A 143 6.29 16.55 5.63
CA ASP A 143 5.48 16.79 6.82
C ASP A 143 3.98 16.66 6.50
N PHE A 144 3.55 17.20 5.35
CA PHE A 144 2.20 16.99 4.82
C PHE A 144 1.93 15.50 4.57
N LEU A 145 2.85 14.81 3.90
CA LEU A 145 2.70 13.39 3.59
C LEU A 145 2.63 12.52 4.84
N ASP A 146 3.36 12.88 5.90
CA ASP A 146 3.37 12.15 7.15
C ASP A 146 2.11 12.42 8.00
N LEU A 147 1.55 13.63 7.94
CA LEU A 147 0.28 13.97 8.57
C LEU A 147 -0.91 13.27 7.90
N PHE A 148 -0.98 13.29 6.56
CA PHE A 148 -2.08 12.73 5.76
C PHE A 148 -1.80 11.33 5.22
N ALA A 149 -0.81 10.65 5.80
CA ALA A 149 -0.30 9.37 5.34
C ALA A 149 -1.35 8.24 5.37
N TYR A 150 -2.32 8.36 6.28
CA TYR A 150 -3.45 7.46 6.43
C TYR A 150 -4.70 8.23 6.85
N LEU A 151 -5.81 8.07 6.12
CA LEU A 151 -7.07 8.75 6.36
C LEU A 151 -8.18 7.73 6.65
N ASP A 152 -8.79 7.81 7.83
CA ASP A 152 -9.90 6.93 8.25
C ASP A 152 -11.13 7.70 8.77
N ASP A 153 -11.12 9.02 8.67
CA ASP A 153 -12.19 9.91 9.09
C ASP A 153 -12.74 10.75 7.92
N THR A 154 -13.72 11.61 8.22
CA THR A 154 -14.32 12.55 7.27
C THR A 154 -13.77 13.98 7.42
N GLY A 155 -12.68 14.19 8.17
CA GLY A 155 -12.10 15.52 8.43
C GLY A 155 -11.31 16.11 7.26
N THR A 156 -11.15 15.33 6.19
CA THR A 156 -10.50 15.73 4.94
C THR A 156 -11.44 15.53 3.76
N ALA A 157 -11.15 16.21 2.64
CA ALA A 157 -11.93 16.01 1.42
C ALA A 157 -11.80 14.58 0.85
N SER A 158 -10.62 13.97 0.95
CA SER A 158 -10.44 12.55 0.59
C SER A 158 -11.17 11.60 1.55
N GLY A 159 -11.18 11.91 2.85
CA GLY A 159 -11.97 11.20 3.85
C GLY A 159 -13.48 11.31 3.61
N THR A 160 -13.96 12.50 3.23
CA THR A 160 -15.35 12.74 2.81
C THR A 160 -15.68 11.95 1.53
N THR A 161 -14.75 11.92 0.58
CA THR A 161 -14.87 11.14 -0.67
C THR A 161 -14.98 9.64 -0.37
N LEU A 162 -14.15 9.13 0.54
CA LEU A 162 -14.20 7.75 1.03
C LEU A 162 -15.57 7.42 1.62
N ALA A 163 -16.09 8.27 2.51
CA ALA A 163 -17.34 8.03 3.21
C ALA A 163 -18.57 8.13 2.28
N ARG A 164 -18.60 9.10 1.38
CA ARG A 164 -19.75 9.37 0.50
C ARG A 164 -19.73 8.58 -0.81
N ARG A 165 -18.56 8.03 -1.20
CA ARG A 165 -18.33 7.44 -2.53
C ARG A 165 -18.74 8.39 -3.66
N SER A 166 -18.49 9.68 -3.47
CA SER A 166 -18.76 10.72 -4.45
C SER A 166 -17.62 11.75 -4.42
N ALA A 167 -17.40 12.44 -5.53
CA ALA A 167 -16.36 13.46 -5.55
C ALA A 167 -16.65 14.56 -4.53
N THR A 168 -15.58 15.05 -3.93
CA THR A 168 -15.60 16.17 -2.99
C THR A 168 -14.73 17.28 -3.54
N ALA A 169 -15.38 18.39 -3.90
CA ALA A 169 -14.70 19.60 -4.34
C ALA A 169 -14.60 20.61 -3.18
N VAL A 170 -13.45 21.24 -3.05
CA VAL A 170 -13.17 22.31 -2.10
C VAL A 170 -12.60 23.48 -2.87
N ALA A 171 -13.40 24.54 -3.02
CA ALA A 171 -12.99 25.74 -3.75
C ALA A 171 -11.97 26.61 -2.99
N ASP A 172 -12.08 26.67 -1.66
CA ASP A 172 -11.05 27.26 -0.79
C ASP A 172 -10.99 26.53 0.57
N VAL A 173 -9.82 26.00 0.91
CA VAL A 173 -9.53 25.34 2.21
C VAL A 173 -9.73 26.31 3.37
N ALA A 174 -9.43 27.60 3.18
CA ALA A 174 -9.48 28.60 4.25
C ALA A 174 -10.91 28.79 4.80
N THR A 175 -11.92 28.63 3.95
CA THR A 175 -13.34 28.89 4.28
C THR A 175 -14.17 27.60 4.34
N SER A 176 -13.66 26.48 3.82
CA SER A 176 -14.41 25.23 3.76
C SER A 176 -14.78 24.69 5.15
N PRO A 177 -16.05 24.28 5.35
CA PRO A 177 -16.50 23.69 6.61
C PRO A 177 -16.05 22.25 6.82
N ILE A 178 -15.43 21.62 5.80
CA ILE A 178 -14.94 20.23 5.90
C ILE A 178 -13.81 20.12 6.93
N TYR A 179 -12.94 21.13 6.99
CA TYR A 179 -11.71 21.07 7.78
C TYR A 179 -11.90 21.66 9.18
N GLY A 180 -11.49 20.90 10.20
CA GLY A 180 -11.23 21.43 11.53
C GLY A 180 -10.03 22.39 11.56
N ALA A 181 -9.89 23.15 12.64
CA ALA A 181 -8.85 24.18 12.74
C ALA A 181 -7.42 23.64 12.55
N THR A 182 -7.12 22.49 13.15
CA THR A 182 -5.80 21.84 13.06
C THR A 182 -5.47 21.40 11.63
N ASP A 183 -6.38 20.66 10.99
CA ASP A 183 -6.17 20.16 9.63
C ASP A 183 -6.10 21.31 8.63
N ARG A 184 -6.96 22.32 8.78
CA ARG A 184 -6.93 23.53 7.95
C ARG A 184 -5.57 24.21 8.03
N ALA A 185 -5.04 24.42 9.24
CA ALA A 185 -3.74 25.07 9.41
C ALA A 185 -2.61 24.28 8.73
N ALA A 186 -2.60 22.95 8.87
CA ALA A 186 -1.58 22.12 8.24
C ALA A 186 -1.68 22.09 6.70
N ILE A 187 -2.90 22.00 6.16
CA ILE A 187 -3.15 22.01 4.71
C ILE A 187 -2.73 23.36 4.10
N LEU A 188 -3.08 24.47 4.74
CA LEU A 188 -2.67 25.81 4.31
C LEU A 188 -1.15 26.02 4.40
N ALA A 189 -0.50 25.47 5.45
CA ALA A 189 0.95 25.54 5.60
C ALA A 189 1.69 24.79 4.49
N ALA A 190 1.10 23.71 3.96
CA ALA A 190 1.60 22.99 2.79
C ALA A 190 1.26 23.69 1.46
N GLY A 191 0.71 24.91 1.50
CA GLY A 191 0.39 25.69 0.31
C GLY A 191 -0.88 25.26 -0.41
N VAL A 192 -1.68 24.34 0.15
CA VAL A 192 -2.89 23.83 -0.50
C VAL A 192 -4.06 24.78 -0.23
N ARG A 193 -4.68 25.26 -1.31
CA ARG A 193 -5.79 26.22 -1.26
C ARG A 193 -7.10 25.67 -1.81
N ALA A 194 -7.07 24.76 -2.77
CA ALA A 194 -8.27 24.10 -3.26
C ALA A 194 -7.94 22.66 -3.62
N LEU A 195 -8.96 21.81 -3.70
CA LEU A 195 -8.77 20.46 -4.24
C LEU A 195 -10.08 19.84 -4.74
N LEU A 196 -9.95 18.97 -5.72
CA LEU A 196 -10.99 18.04 -6.16
C LEU A 196 -10.52 16.62 -5.89
N SER A 197 -11.22 15.91 -5.02
CA SER A 197 -10.99 14.49 -4.74
C SER A 197 -12.09 13.66 -5.38
N VAL A 198 -11.73 12.69 -6.22
CA VAL A 198 -12.65 11.83 -6.97
C VAL A 198 -12.43 10.37 -6.56
N PRO A 199 -13.50 9.63 -6.21
CA PRO A 199 -13.38 8.23 -5.81
C PRO A 199 -13.02 7.35 -7.00
N LEU A 200 -12.23 6.29 -6.76
CA LEU A 200 -11.98 5.22 -7.71
C LEU A 200 -13.02 4.12 -7.48
N LEU A 201 -14.12 4.12 -8.25
CA LEU A 201 -15.21 3.14 -8.14
C LEU A 201 -15.16 2.13 -9.28
N ASP A 202 -15.14 0.85 -8.96
CA ASP A 202 -15.26 -0.18 -10.00
C ASP A 202 -16.72 -0.35 -10.49
N GLU A 203 -16.92 -1.25 -11.44
CA GLU A 203 -18.23 -1.54 -12.04
C GLU A 203 -19.28 -2.08 -11.05
N HIS A 204 -18.86 -2.50 -9.85
CA HIS A 204 -19.75 -2.92 -8.77
C HIS A 204 -20.02 -1.80 -7.75
N GLY A 205 -19.43 -0.62 -7.94
CA GLY A 205 -19.48 0.48 -6.99
C GLY A 205 -18.59 0.26 -5.77
N ASP A 206 -17.66 -0.71 -5.84
CA ASP A 206 -16.68 -0.92 -4.78
C ASP A 206 -15.55 0.10 -4.89
N LEU A 207 -15.25 0.72 -3.75
CA LEU A 207 -14.25 1.77 -3.65
C LEU A 207 -12.84 1.18 -3.56
N GLN A 208 -12.04 1.44 -4.58
CA GLN A 208 -10.64 1.03 -4.66
C GLN A 208 -9.68 2.08 -4.09
N GLY A 209 -10.11 3.35 -4.03
CA GLY A 209 -9.29 4.48 -3.57
C GLY A 209 -9.86 5.83 -3.96
N ALA A 210 -9.00 6.85 -4.06
CA ALA A 210 -9.32 8.17 -4.57
C ALA A 210 -8.12 8.79 -5.31
N VAL A 211 -8.40 9.63 -6.30
CA VAL A 211 -7.43 10.52 -6.94
C VAL A 211 -7.80 11.96 -6.64
N ALA A 212 -6.82 12.82 -6.39
CA ALA A 212 -7.04 14.22 -6.14
C ALA A 212 -6.16 15.12 -7.01
N ALA A 213 -6.80 16.15 -7.56
CA ALA A 213 -6.17 17.34 -8.14
C ALA A 213 -6.16 18.44 -7.08
N VAL A 214 -5.02 19.07 -6.84
CA VAL A 214 -4.81 19.98 -5.70
C VAL A 214 -4.13 21.26 -6.19
N PHE A 215 -4.60 22.40 -5.69
CA PHE A 215 -4.23 23.73 -6.22
C PHE A 215 -3.64 24.62 -5.12
N ALA A 216 -2.68 25.45 -5.50
CA ALA A 216 -2.01 26.43 -4.64
C ALA A 216 -2.78 27.77 -4.53
N ALA A 217 -3.87 27.91 -5.29
CA ALA A 217 -4.81 29.03 -5.20
C ALA A 217 -6.26 28.52 -5.08
N PRO A 218 -7.20 29.34 -4.57
CA PRO A 218 -8.62 29.03 -4.67
C PRO A 218 -9.00 28.71 -6.11
N HIS A 219 -9.74 27.63 -6.30
CA HIS A 219 -10.01 27.11 -7.63
C HIS A 219 -11.32 26.34 -7.66
N GLU A 220 -12.15 26.63 -8.65
CA GLU A 220 -13.35 25.84 -8.96
C GLU A 220 -13.07 24.99 -10.19
N VAL A 221 -13.10 23.67 -10.02
CA VAL A 221 -12.86 22.75 -11.14
C VAL A 221 -14.09 22.75 -12.05
N PRO A 222 -13.94 23.01 -13.37
CA PRO A 222 -15.07 22.95 -14.29
C PRO A 222 -15.69 21.55 -14.37
N GLU A 223 -17.02 21.48 -14.48
CA GLU A 223 -17.77 20.22 -14.52
C GLU A 223 -17.30 19.25 -15.62
N ALA A 224 -16.95 19.78 -16.79
CA ALA A 224 -16.42 18.99 -17.89
C ALA A 224 -15.08 18.31 -17.54
N ILE A 225 -14.21 19.00 -16.80
CA ILE A 225 -12.94 18.45 -16.32
C ILE A 225 -13.19 17.43 -15.22
N GLU A 226 -14.09 17.73 -14.26
CA GLU A 226 -14.48 16.76 -13.24
C GLU A 226 -15.03 15.46 -13.86
N THR A 227 -15.88 15.58 -14.88
CA THR A 227 -16.46 14.44 -15.61
C THR A 227 -15.38 13.57 -16.26
N MET A 228 -14.38 14.18 -16.89
CA MET A 228 -13.26 13.46 -17.48
C MET A 228 -12.38 12.81 -16.40
N ILE A 229 -12.13 13.48 -15.28
CA ILE A 229 -11.39 12.89 -14.14
C ILE A 229 -12.14 11.68 -13.60
N ARG A 230 -13.47 11.74 -13.46
CA ARG A 230 -14.32 10.61 -13.05
C ARG A 230 -14.20 9.44 -14.00
N LEU A 231 -14.21 9.68 -15.31
CA LEU A 231 -14.00 8.61 -16.30
C LEU A 231 -12.66 7.89 -16.08
N HIS A 232 -11.55 8.64 -15.95
CA HIS A 232 -10.23 8.05 -15.69
C HIS A 232 -10.17 7.33 -14.33
N ALA A 233 -10.84 7.88 -13.31
CA ALA A 233 -10.94 7.29 -11.99
C ALA A 233 -11.64 5.92 -12.03
N ASP A 234 -12.77 5.82 -12.74
CA ASP A 234 -13.53 4.57 -12.89
C ASP A 234 -12.78 3.53 -13.73
N GLU A 235 -12.09 3.96 -14.80
CA GLU A 235 -11.19 3.10 -15.57
C GLU A 235 -10.07 2.51 -14.72
N CYS A 236 -9.41 3.36 -13.92
CA CYS A 236 -8.37 2.92 -13.00
C CYS A 236 -8.93 1.96 -11.94
N ALA A 237 -10.14 2.21 -11.44
CA ALA A 237 -10.77 1.36 -10.45
C ALA A 237 -11.07 -0.04 -11.00
N ARG A 238 -11.62 -0.15 -12.21
CA ARG A 238 -11.82 -1.44 -12.89
C ARG A 238 -10.50 -2.17 -13.11
N TRP A 239 -9.45 -1.44 -13.50
CA TRP A 239 -8.12 -2.03 -13.65
C TRP A 239 -7.53 -2.49 -12.30
N LEU A 240 -7.73 -1.74 -11.21
CA LEU A 240 -7.30 -2.12 -9.86
C LEU A 240 -8.06 -3.36 -9.36
N HIS A 241 -9.36 -3.42 -9.62
CA HIS A 241 -10.19 -4.59 -9.34
C HIS A 241 -9.64 -5.83 -10.07
N TRP A 242 -9.40 -5.72 -11.39
CA TRP A 242 -8.76 -6.78 -12.17
C TRP A 242 -7.38 -7.16 -11.62
N TYR A 243 -6.55 -6.17 -11.25
CA TYR A 243 -5.22 -6.39 -10.69
C TYR A 243 -5.29 -7.18 -9.38
N ASN A 244 -6.27 -6.88 -8.52
CA ASN A 244 -6.51 -7.58 -7.26
C ASN A 244 -7.07 -9.00 -7.48
N LEU A 245 -7.82 -9.25 -8.55
CA LEU A 245 -8.32 -10.59 -8.89
C LEU A 245 -7.30 -11.47 -9.61
N VAL A 246 -6.42 -10.88 -10.43
CA VAL A 246 -5.57 -11.65 -11.36
C VAL A 246 -4.10 -11.63 -10.95
N THR A 247 -3.59 -10.48 -10.50
CA THR A 247 -2.16 -10.30 -10.21
C THR A 247 -1.84 -10.56 -8.73
N MET A 248 -2.58 -9.95 -7.81
CA MET A 248 -2.32 -10.10 -6.35
C MET A 248 -2.33 -11.56 -5.86
N PRO A 249 -3.23 -12.45 -6.30
CA PRO A 249 -3.20 -13.85 -5.88
C PRO A 249 -1.93 -14.58 -6.32
N ARG A 250 -1.30 -14.16 -7.43
CA ARG A 250 0.00 -14.72 -7.86
C ARG A 250 1.13 -14.28 -6.95
N VAL A 251 1.08 -13.02 -6.50
CA VAL A 251 2.05 -12.49 -5.53
C VAL A 251 1.90 -13.21 -4.19
N VAL A 252 0.67 -13.42 -3.72
CA VAL A 252 0.38 -14.21 -2.50
C VAL A 252 0.83 -15.66 -2.66
N ALA A 253 0.56 -16.31 -3.80
CA ALA A 253 1.06 -17.65 -4.09
C ALA A 253 2.60 -17.74 -4.07
N SER A 254 3.29 -16.68 -4.49
CA SER A 254 4.75 -16.55 -4.40
C SER A 254 5.25 -16.52 -2.96
N VAL A 255 4.52 -15.86 -2.04
CA VAL A 255 4.79 -15.91 -0.59
C VAL A 255 4.69 -17.35 -0.09
N HIS A 256 3.60 -18.06 -0.41
CA HIS A 256 3.45 -19.46 0.01
C HIS A 256 4.55 -20.37 -0.57
N ALA A 257 4.96 -20.15 -1.82
CA ALA A 257 6.05 -20.92 -2.43
C ALA A 257 7.38 -20.67 -1.72
N ALA A 258 7.71 -19.41 -1.43
CA ALA A 258 8.92 -19.04 -0.71
C ALA A 258 8.94 -19.60 0.73
N ALA A 259 7.80 -19.55 1.43
CA ALA A 259 7.66 -20.10 2.78
C ALA A 259 7.81 -21.64 2.79
N ARG A 260 7.23 -22.35 1.82
CA ARG A 260 7.43 -23.81 1.70
C ARG A 260 8.90 -24.17 1.44
N ALA A 261 9.60 -23.39 0.62
CA ALA A 261 11.03 -23.60 0.37
C ALA A 261 11.86 -23.38 1.64
N ALA A 262 11.57 -22.33 2.43
CA ALA A 262 12.22 -22.10 3.72
C ALA A 262 11.97 -23.24 4.71
N ARG A 263 10.72 -23.73 4.78
CA ARG A 263 10.38 -24.87 5.65
C ARG A 263 11.13 -26.15 5.27
N ALA A 264 11.31 -26.42 3.98
CA ALA A 264 12.09 -27.55 3.51
C ALA A 264 13.57 -27.44 3.94
N ALA A 265 14.16 -26.25 3.86
CA ALA A 265 15.53 -25.99 4.31
C ALA A 265 15.73 -26.19 5.82
N GLN A 266 14.76 -25.78 6.65
CA GLN A 266 14.77 -26.05 8.10
C GLN A 266 14.78 -27.55 8.43
N ARG A 267 14.06 -28.37 7.66
CA ARG A 267 14.03 -29.82 7.85
C ARG A 267 15.33 -30.50 7.41
N GLY A 268 15.98 -29.99 6.37
CA GLY A 268 17.27 -30.48 5.90
C GLY A 268 18.43 -30.18 6.85
N THR A 269 18.34 -29.08 7.61
CA THR A 269 19.37 -28.66 8.58
C THR A 269 19.21 -29.32 9.95
N GLY A 270 17.99 -29.71 10.35
CA GLY A 270 17.73 -30.45 11.59
C GLY A 270 18.04 -31.95 11.57
N GLY A 271 18.52 -32.50 10.45
CA GLY A 271 18.75 -33.94 10.25
C GLY A 271 20.18 -34.44 10.47
N VAL A 272 21.14 -33.59 10.84
CA VAL A 272 22.51 -34.04 11.11
C VAL A 272 22.63 -34.51 12.56
N SER A 273 22.25 -35.77 12.81
CA SER A 273 22.74 -36.48 13.99
C SER A 273 24.24 -36.70 13.83
N PRO A 274 25.11 -36.33 14.80
CA PRO A 274 26.50 -36.74 14.77
C PRO A 274 26.52 -38.28 14.88
N THR A 275 26.94 -38.94 13.81
CA THR A 275 27.22 -40.37 13.85
C THR A 275 28.24 -40.59 14.97
N PRO A 276 28.01 -41.49 15.94
CA PRO A 276 29.03 -41.80 16.93
C PRO A 276 30.20 -42.40 16.17
N ILE A 277 31.37 -41.76 16.26
CA ILE A 277 32.62 -42.33 15.78
C ILE A 277 32.82 -43.63 16.56
N ALA A 278 32.66 -44.76 15.87
CA ALA A 278 32.95 -46.07 16.43
C ALA A 278 34.45 -46.13 16.76
N LEU A 279 34.75 -46.18 18.06
CA LEU A 279 36.11 -46.40 18.56
C LEU A 279 36.60 -47.78 18.08
N PRO A 280 37.79 -47.91 17.49
CA PRO A 280 38.32 -49.22 17.12
C PRO A 280 38.59 -50.07 18.37
N PRO A 281 38.50 -51.41 18.27
CA PRO A 281 38.69 -52.29 19.40
C PRO A 281 40.12 -52.21 19.92
N ARG A 282 40.27 -52.10 21.25
CA ARG A 282 41.58 -52.20 21.90
C ARG A 282 42.16 -53.59 21.67
N ILE A 283 43.30 -53.63 21.00
CA ILE A 283 44.14 -54.82 20.88
C ILE A 283 44.68 -55.13 22.28
N SER A 284 44.26 -56.26 22.85
CA SER A 284 44.96 -56.88 23.97
C SER A 284 46.29 -57.44 23.47
N ALA A 285 47.40 -56.87 23.95
CA ALA A 285 48.71 -57.49 23.82
C ALA A 285 49.18 -57.96 25.21
N ILE A 286 49.45 -59.25 25.26
CA ILE A 286 50.05 -60.02 26.34
C ILE A 286 51.55 -59.68 26.41
N GLN A 287 52.01 -59.29 27.60
CA GLN A 287 53.26 -59.68 28.33
C GLN A 287 53.69 -58.55 29.28
#